data_AF-A0A7V3F9T4-F1
#
_entry.id   AF-A0A7V3F9T4-F1
#
_cell.length_a   1.000
_cell.length_b   1.000
_cell.length_c   1.000
_cell.angle_alpha   90.00
_cell.angle_beta   90.00
_cell.angle_gamma   90.00
#
_symmetry.space_group_name_H-M   'P 1'
#
loop_
_entity.id
_entity.type
_entity.pdbx_description
1 polymer ?
#
loop_
_entity_poly.entity_id
_entity_poly.type
_entity_poly.pdbx_seq_one_letter_code
_entity_poly.pdbx_strand_id
1 'polypeptide(L)'
;MGDEAGQEAWLKAPPGGEYRKLSSLAQLPDYLPGLGMLYVDPTTLPAGPFLAYDRQGNLVSSVYMIPLRDLRAGKPFNSLAVAKTTVDHVDMYYNNGHAGVPEPHYHIVLWYISPERVRSLE
;
A
#
# COMPACT_ATOMS: atom_id res chain seq x y z
N MET A 1 23.63 -3.47 6.92
CA MET A 1 23.42 -2.28 7.78
C MET A 1 23.08 -1.06 6.92
N GLY A 2 21.95 -1.07 6.21
CA GLY A 2 21.64 0.02 5.25
C GLY A 2 20.16 0.29 4.98
N ASP A 3 19.23 -0.17 5.83
CA ASP A 3 17.78 -0.14 5.50
C ASP A 3 16.88 0.36 6.66
N GLU A 4 17.47 0.78 7.78
CA GLU A 4 16.71 1.23 8.95
C GLU A 4 16.18 2.65 8.82
N ALA A 5 17.00 3.57 8.29
CA ALA A 5 16.61 4.98 8.12
C ALA A 5 15.53 5.18 7.04
N GLY A 6 15.43 4.28 6.05
CA GLY A 6 14.48 4.40 4.94
C GLY A 6 13.04 4.11 5.33
N GLN A 7 12.80 3.27 6.34
CA GLN A 7 11.45 2.86 6.75
C GLN A 7 10.84 3.76 7.85
N GLU A 8 11.66 4.44 8.67
CA GLU A 8 11.17 5.53 9.53
C GLU A 8 10.66 6.72 8.69
N ALA A 9 11.25 6.95 7.52
CA ALA A 9 10.80 7.97 6.57
C ALA A 9 9.38 7.72 6.05
N TRP A 10 8.86 6.49 6.13
CA TRP A 10 7.52 6.17 5.63
C TRP A 10 6.39 6.70 6.49
N LEU A 11 6.65 7.13 7.74
CA LEU A 11 5.60 7.64 8.62
C LEU A 11 4.96 8.93 8.09
N LYS A 12 5.66 9.65 7.20
CA LYS A 12 5.19 10.88 6.56
C LYS A 12 5.33 10.83 5.04
N ALA A 13 4.36 11.39 4.34
CA ALA A 13 4.46 11.62 2.90
C ALA A 13 5.30 12.88 2.60
N PRO A 14 6.10 12.89 1.52
CA PRO A 14 6.41 11.73 0.68
C PRO A 14 7.40 10.77 1.39
N PRO A 15 7.28 9.44 1.19
CA PRO A 15 8.14 8.43 1.83
C PRO A 15 9.63 8.50 1.47
N GLY A 16 10.00 9.26 0.43
CA GLY A 16 11.37 9.32 -0.10
C GLY A 16 11.75 8.09 -0.94
N GLY A 17 13.03 8.00 -1.31
CA GLY A 17 13.57 6.90 -2.11
C GLY A 17 12.93 6.76 -3.50
N GLU A 18 12.75 5.51 -3.95
CA GLU A 18 12.18 5.20 -5.27
C GLU A 18 10.64 5.19 -5.30
N TYR A 19 9.99 5.52 -4.18
CA TYR A 19 8.54 5.64 -4.15
C TYR A 19 8.06 6.78 -5.04
N ARG A 20 7.02 6.50 -5.81
CA ARG A 20 6.33 7.45 -6.69
C ARG A 20 4.86 7.51 -6.32
N LYS A 21 4.27 8.69 -6.45
CA LYS A 21 2.84 8.89 -6.21
C LYS A 21 2.05 8.15 -7.28
N LEU A 22 1.07 7.32 -6.89
CA LEU A 22 0.33 6.48 -7.84
C LEU A 22 -0.40 7.31 -8.91
N SER A 23 -0.90 8.49 -8.56
CA SER A 23 -1.55 9.43 -9.48
C SER A 23 -0.64 9.95 -10.59
N SER A 24 0.68 9.93 -10.38
CA SER A 24 1.66 10.28 -11.42
C SER A 24 1.94 9.13 -12.39
N LEU A 25 1.60 7.90 -12.02
CA LEU A 25 1.84 6.69 -12.80
C LEU A 25 0.60 6.25 -13.59
N ALA A 26 -0.59 6.48 -13.04
CA ALA A 26 -1.87 6.22 -13.68
C ALA A 26 -2.74 7.46 -13.47
N GLN A 27 -3.41 7.95 -14.51
CA GLN A 27 -4.26 9.17 -14.51
C GLN A 27 -5.41 9.06 -13.48
N LEU A 28 -5.07 9.20 -12.21
CA LEU A 28 -5.91 8.98 -11.05
C LEU A 28 -5.87 10.25 -10.18
N PRO A 29 -6.90 10.49 -9.37
CA PRO A 29 -6.85 11.58 -8.40
C PRO A 29 -5.72 11.33 -7.38
N ASP A 30 -5.17 12.43 -6.87
CA ASP A 30 -4.09 12.40 -5.88
C ASP A 30 -4.47 11.75 -4.54
N TYR A 31 -5.77 11.76 -4.22
CA TYR A 31 -6.34 11.19 -3.01
C TYR A 31 -7.56 10.34 -3.41
N LEU A 32 -7.57 9.09 -2.97
CA LEU A 32 -8.66 8.14 -3.21
C LEU A 32 -9.49 8.01 -1.93
N PRO A 33 -10.81 8.31 -1.96
CA PRO A 33 -11.69 8.05 -0.83
C PRO A 33 -11.55 6.61 -0.31
N GLY A 34 -11.45 6.47 1.01
CA GLY A 34 -11.25 5.18 1.70
C GLY A 34 -9.84 4.59 1.63
N LEU A 35 -8.93 5.14 0.80
CA LEU A 35 -7.55 4.66 0.63
C LEU A 35 -6.48 5.71 0.96
N GLY A 36 -6.76 6.99 0.73
CA GLY A 36 -5.80 8.08 0.93
C GLY A 36 -4.94 8.39 -0.30
N MET A 37 -3.81 9.07 -0.07
CA MET A 37 -2.77 9.29 -1.09
C MET A 37 -1.87 8.07 -1.15
N LEU A 38 -1.74 7.47 -2.34
CA LEU A 38 -0.95 6.24 -2.53
C LEU A 38 0.43 6.52 -3.13
N TYR A 39 1.44 5.86 -2.58
CA TYR A 39 2.80 5.81 -3.11
C TYR A 39 3.24 4.36 -3.26
N VAL A 40 4.02 4.06 -4.30
CA VAL A 40 4.60 2.73 -4.51
C VAL A 40 5.97 2.84 -5.15
N ASP A 41 6.89 1.97 -4.77
CA ASP A 41 8.11 1.74 -5.53
C ASP A 41 7.77 0.90 -6.79
N PRO A 42 7.92 1.44 -8.01
CA PRO A 42 7.55 0.74 -9.24
C PRO A 42 8.23 -0.63 -9.41
N THR A 43 9.39 -0.87 -8.79
CA THR A 43 10.11 -2.14 -8.86
C THR A 43 9.47 -3.26 -8.04
N THR A 44 8.55 -2.90 -7.14
CA THR A 44 7.82 -3.85 -6.27
C THR A 44 6.48 -4.27 -6.86
N LEU A 45 6.09 -3.71 -8.02
CA LEU A 45 4.84 -4.04 -8.68
C LEU A 45 4.83 -5.49 -9.21
N PRO A 46 3.67 -6.17 -9.21
CA PRO A 46 2.36 -5.67 -8.76
C PRO A 46 2.13 -5.75 -7.23
N ALA A 47 3.02 -6.40 -6.48
CA ALA A 47 2.76 -6.77 -5.07
C ALA A 47 2.78 -5.58 -4.10
N GLY A 48 3.72 -4.64 -4.24
CA GLY A 48 3.88 -3.49 -3.33
C GLY A 48 4.92 -3.73 -2.20
N PRO A 49 4.80 -3.02 -1.06
CA PRO A 49 3.59 -2.35 -0.58
C PRO A 49 3.29 -1.03 -1.28
N PHE A 50 2.00 -0.74 -1.40
CA PHE A 50 1.49 0.61 -1.63
C PHE A 50 1.35 1.28 -0.26
N LEU A 51 2.03 2.41 -0.05
CA LEU A 51 1.94 3.20 1.17
C LEU A 51 0.81 4.21 1.03
N ALA A 52 -0.11 4.18 1.99
CA ALA A 52 -1.31 4.99 2.03
C ALA A 52 -1.21 6.07 3.10
N TYR A 53 -1.55 7.31 2.73
CA TYR A 53 -1.45 8.48 3.60
C TYR A 53 -2.76 9.25 3.70
N ASP A 54 -3.08 9.74 4.91
CA ASP A 54 -4.17 10.71 5.09
C ASP A 54 -3.85 12.07 4.44
N ARG A 55 -4.82 12.99 4.45
CA ARG A 55 -4.65 14.34 3.85
C ARG A 55 -3.56 15.17 4.54
N GLN A 56 -3.17 14.82 5.77
CA GLN A 56 -2.08 15.46 6.52
C GLN A 56 -0.73 14.76 6.29
N GLY A 57 -0.71 13.78 5.38
CA GLY A 57 0.47 13.02 5.01
C GLY A 57 0.92 12.04 6.09
N ASN A 58 0.08 11.65 7.05
CA ASN A 58 0.43 10.59 7.99
C ASN A 58 0.18 9.22 7.35
N LEU A 59 1.10 8.27 7.56
CA LEU A 59 0.91 6.90 7.13
C LEU A 59 -0.30 6.29 7.86
N VAL A 60 -1.24 5.75 7.09
CA VAL A 60 -2.47 5.12 7.63
C VAL A 60 -2.54 3.63 7.35
N SER A 61 -1.98 3.17 6.23
CA SER A 61 -1.87 1.75 5.93
C SER A 61 -0.76 1.45 4.92
N SER A 62 -0.42 0.16 4.82
CA SER A 62 0.29 -0.40 3.67
C SER A 62 -0.56 -1.50 3.03
N VAL A 63 -0.71 -1.46 1.71
CA VAL A 63 -1.53 -2.41 0.95
C VAL A 63 -0.63 -3.27 0.08
N TYR A 64 -0.78 -4.59 0.18
CA TYR A 64 -0.20 -5.53 -0.77
C TYR A 64 -1.28 -6.02 -1.72
N MET A 65 -1.01 -5.99 -3.02
CA MET A 65 -1.91 -6.48 -4.05
C MET A 65 -1.40 -7.84 -4.55
N ILE A 66 -1.92 -8.93 -3.98
CA ILE A 66 -1.42 -10.28 -4.26
C ILE A 66 -2.26 -10.95 -5.36
N PRO A 67 -1.72 -11.19 -6.57
CA PRO A 67 -2.48 -11.77 -7.67
C PRO A 67 -2.92 -13.21 -7.37
N LEU A 68 -4.19 -13.51 -7.63
CA LEU A 68 -4.72 -14.86 -7.40
C LEU A 68 -4.05 -15.89 -8.33
N ARG A 69 -3.59 -15.45 -9.52
CA ARG A 69 -2.79 -16.26 -10.44
C ARG A 69 -1.49 -16.74 -9.78
N ASP A 70 -0.77 -15.84 -9.11
CA ASP A 70 0.52 -16.15 -8.48
C ASP A 70 0.33 -17.06 -7.26
N LEU A 71 -0.73 -16.86 -6.47
CA LEU A 71 -1.10 -17.77 -5.38
C LEU A 71 -1.40 -19.18 -5.88
N ARG A 72 -2.19 -19.33 -6.96
CA ARG A 72 -2.48 -20.63 -7.56
C ARG A 72 -1.24 -21.33 -8.13
N ALA A 73 -0.25 -20.56 -8.57
CA ALA A 73 1.03 -21.08 -9.04
C ALA A 73 1.98 -21.47 -7.89
N GLY A 74 1.58 -21.29 -6.62
CA GLY A 74 2.42 -21.55 -5.46
C GLY A 74 3.62 -20.59 -5.37
N LYS A 75 3.55 -19.42 -6.01
CA LYS A 75 4.63 -18.42 -5.98
C LYS A 75 4.80 -17.92 -4.53
N PRO A 76 6.01 -17.96 -3.96
CA PRO A 76 6.25 -17.40 -2.64
C PRO A 76 6.29 -15.87 -2.69
N PHE A 77 5.75 -15.24 -1.65
CA PHE A 77 5.86 -13.79 -1.40
C PHE A 77 6.61 -13.57 -0.09
N ASN A 78 7.93 -13.69 -0.15
CA ASN A 78 8.80 -13.60 1.02
C ASN A 78 9.40 -12.21 1.16
N SER A 79 9.67 -11.80 2.39
CA SER A 79 10.40 -10.56 2.71
C SER A 79 9.80 -9.31 2.06
N LEU A 80 8.46 -9.26 1.95
CA LEU A 80 7.76 -8.05 1.55
C LEU A 80 8.11 -6.92 2.55
N ALA A 81 8.45 -5.75 2.04
CA ALA A 81 8.84 -4.63 2.89
C ALA A 81 7.65 -4.17 3.75
N VAL A 82 7.91 -3.79 5.00
CA VAL A 82 6.90 -3.37 5.98
C VAL A 82 7.28 -2.01 6.58
N ALA A 83 6.29 -1.21 6.99
CA ALA A 83 6.58 -0.02 7.78
C ALA A 83 6.97 -0.43 9.20
N LYS A 84 7.96 0.26 9.79
CA LYS A 84 8.40 0.01 11.17
C LYS A 84 7.52 0.74 12.18
N THR A 85 6.24 0.39 12.21
CA THR A 85 5.26 0.95 13.15
C THR A 85 4.30 -0.14 13.62
N THR A 86 3.47 0.18 14.61
CA THR A 86 2.52 -0.79 15.18
C THR A 86 1.34 -0.96 14.24
N VAL A 87 1.08 -2.21 13.84
CA VAL A 87 -0.14 -2.58 13.13
C VAL A 87 -1.29 -2.64 14.14
N ASP A 88 -2.38 -1.93 13.83
CA ASP A 88 -3.62 -1.93 14.62
C ASP A 88 -4.48 -3.16 14.26
N HIS A 89 -4.73 -3.35 12.97
CA HIS A 89 -5.47 -4.51 12.44
C HIS A 89 -5.07 -4.81 10.99
N VAL A 90 -5.53 -5.97 10.50
CA VAL A 90 -5.32 -6.41 9.11
C VAL A 90 -6.65 -6.73 8.47
N ASP A 91 -6.87 -6.17 7.28
CA ASP A 91 -7.97 -6.57 6.42
C ASP A 91 -7.46 -7.35 5.22
N MET A 92 -8.25 -8.34 4.78
CA MET A 92 -8.01 -9.08 3.55
C MET A 92 -9.30 -9.16 2.74
N TYR A 93 -9.30 -8.61 1.54
CA TYR A 93 -10.48 -8.64 0.68
C TYR A 93 -10.12 -8.83 -0.79
N TYR A 94 -11.03 -9.50 -1.47
CA TYR A 94 -10.93 -9.78 -2.90
C TYR A 94 -11.23 -8.53 -3.71
N ASN A 95 -10.45 -8.32 -4.77
CA ASN A 95 -10.70 -7.35 -5.82
C ASN A 95 -10.71 -8.09 -7.17
N ASN A 96 -11.74 -7.88 -7.98
CA ASN A 96 -11.88 -8.54 -9.29
C ASN A 96 -10.97 -7.94 -10.38
N GLY A 97 -10.11 -6.98 -10.03
CA GLY A 97 -9.32 -6.20 -10.96
C GLY A 97 -10.04 -4.90 -11.36
N HIS A 98 -9.26 -3.94 -11.85
CA HIS A 98 -9.74 -2.65 -12.33
C HIS A 98 -8.81 -2.10 -13.42
N ALA A 99 -9.21 -0.99 -14.04
CA ALA A 99 -8.33 -0.27 -14.96
C ALA A 99 -7.00 0.07 -14.24
N GLY A 100 -5.88 -0.44 -14.76
CA GLY A 100 -4.55 -0.33 -14.15
C GLY A 100 -4.00 -1.65 -13.59
N VAL A 101 -4.84 -2.49 -12.96
CA VAL A 101 -4.49 -3.84 -12.49
C VAL A 101 -5.65 -4.78 -12.81
N PRO A 102 -5.71 -5.33 -14.04
CA PRO A 102 -6.91 -6.02 -14.54
C PRO A 102 -7.11 -7.43 -13.97
N GLU A 103 -6.06 -8.05 -13.41
CA GLU A 103 -6.16 -9.40 -12.88
C GLU A 103 -6.79 -9.42 -11.48
N PRO A 104 -7.64 -10.40 -11.15
CA PRO A 104 -8.14 -10.59 -9.79
C PRO A 104 -7.02 -10.81 -8.77
N HIS A 105 -7.12 -10.12 -7.65
CA HIS A 105 -6.11 -10.10 -6.60
C HIS A 105 -6.76 -9.90 -5.23
N TYR A 106 -6.02 -10.20 -4.17
CA TYR A 106 -6.40 -9.81 -2.81
C TYR A 106 -5.65 -8.54 -2.42
N HIS A 107 -6.35 -7.59 -1.82
CA HIS A 107 -5.72 -6.58 -0.99
C HIS A 107 -5.46 -7.20 0.38
N ILE A 108 -4.21 -7.15 0.82
CA ILE A 108 -3.81 -7.41 2.20
C ILE A 108 -3.41 -6.06 2.77
N VAL A 109 -4.24 -5.52 3.66
CA VAL A 109 -4.08 -4.16 4.19
C VAL A 109 -3.64 -4.24 5.64
N LEU A 110 -2.44 -3.74 5.91
CA LEU A 110 -1.97 -3.51 7.29
C LEU A 110 -2.33 -2.08 7.66
N TRP A 111 -3.25 -1.92 8.60
CA TRP A 111 -3.68 -0.63 9.11
C TRP A 111 -2.84 -0.20 10.30
N TYR A 112 -2.49 1.08 10.34
CA TYR A 112 -1.72 1.72 11.43
C TYR A 112 -2.57 2.69 12.25
N ILE A 113 -3.88 2.70 11.99
CA ILE A 113 -4.89 3.52 12.65
C ILE A 113 -6.09 2.67 13.01
N SER A 114 -6.90 3.12 13.97
CA SER A 114 -8.10 2.40 14.39
C SER A 114 -9.16 2.33 13.28
N PRO A 115 -10.03 1.31 13.28
CA PRO A 115 -11.14 1.21 12.33
C PRO A 115 -12.08 2.43 12.31
N GLU A 116 -12.22 3.12 13.44
CA GLU A 116 -12.98 4.38 13.51
C GLU A 116 -12.32 5.47 12.67
N ARG A 117 -10.99 5.60 12.74
CA ARG A 117 -10.24 6.59 11.99
C ARG A 117 -10.18 6.27 10.50
N VAL A 118 -10.25 4.98 10.11
CA VAL A 118 -10.36 4.60 8.68
C VAL A 118 -11.57 5.27 8.03
N ARG A 119 -12.70 5.38 8.74
CA ARG A 119 -13.92 6.03 8.21
C ARG A 119 -13.74 7.52 7.90
N SER A 120 -12.72 8.17 8.48
CA SER A 120 -12.38 9.56 8.16
C SER A 120 -11.57 9.72 6.86
N LEU A 121 -11.21 8.60 6.20
CA LEU A 121 -10.51 8.61 4.93
C LEU A 121 -11.45 8.70 3.72
N GLU A 122 -12.75 8.48 3.90
CA GLU A 122 -13.82 8.74 2.92
C GLU A 122 -13.91 10.23 2.59
#